data_AF-A0A2L2WVC6-F1
#
_entry.id   AF-A0A2L2WVC6-F1
#
_cell.length_a   1.000
_cell.length_b   1.000
_cell.length_c   1.000
_cell.angle_alpha   90.00
_cell.angle_beta   90.00
_cell.angle_gamma   90.00
#
_symmetry.space_group_name_H-M   'P 1'
#
loop_
_entity.id
_entity.type
_entity.pdbx_description
1 polymer ?
#
loop_
_entity_poly.entity_id
_entity_poly.type
_entity_poly.pdbx_seq_one_letter_code
_entity_poly.pdbx_strand_id
1 'polypeptide(L)'
;MVGGLLFIIPGLVSLIGFFRRDSEGRGVMLYPLVAAGSILFGVILLIWPDLFKEAMIYILVGMLMLAAATQSYSLWRIHRSGVRLSGLYHLVPALELAAGLYVILAKNEAIVPGLPVIIVGSGFILYALLEFWTVYLVRKSNIGSDNTVVQREN
;
A
#
# COMPACT_ATOMS: atom_id res chain seq x y z
N MET A 1 19.30 -0.03 14.26
CA MET A 1 20.60 -0.72 14.12
C MET A 1 20.48 -2.08 13.43
N VAL A 2 19.65 -3.02 13.89
CA VAL A 2 19.52 -4.36 13.28
C VAL A 2 19.10 -4.34 11.80
N GLY A 3 18.23 -3.40 11.39
CA GLY A 3 17.78 -3.28 10.00
C GLY A 3 18.89 -3.03 8.97
N GLY A 4 19.95 -2.29 9.32
CA GLY A 4 21.07 -2.06 8.42
C GLY A 4 21.87 -3.34 8.13
N LEU A 5 22.09 -4.16 9.17
CA LEU A 5 22.78 -5.45 9.03
C LEU A 5 22.04 -6.41 8.09
N LEU A 6 20.70 -6.42 8.13
CA LEU A 6 19.86 -7.24 7.25
C LEU A 6 20.01 -6.88 5.76
N PHE A 7 20.36 -5.64 5.43
CA PHE A 7 20.62 -5.22 4.05
C PHE A 7 22.10 -5.38 3.63
N ILE A 8 23.04 -5.30 4.59
CA ILE A 8 24.47 -5.47 4.31
C ILE A 8 24.81 -6.94 3.99
N ILE A 9 24.29 -7.91 4.74
CA ILE A 9 24.61 -9.34 4.59
C ILE A 9 24.33 -9.86 3.16
N PRO A 10 23.11 -9.73 2.60
CA PRO A 10 22.84 -10.17 1.23
C PRO A 10 23.63 -9.38 0.18
N GLY A 11 23.92 -8.09 0.44
CA GLY A 11 24.77 -7.27 -0.41
C GLY A 11 26.21 -7.80 -0.49
N LEU A 12 26.81 -8.15 0.65
CA LEU A 12 28.14 -8.76 0.73
C LEU A 12 28.16 -10.14 0.09
N VAL A 13 27.16 -10.99 0.36
CA VAL A 13 27.06 -12.33 -0.24
C VAL A 13 26.97 -12.22 -1.77
N SER A 14 26.17 -11.27 -2.27
CA SER A 14 26.02 -11.03 -3.72
C SER A 14 27.32 -10.49 -4.35
N LEU A 15 28.04 -9.59 -3.66
CA LEU A 15 29.31 -9.04 -4.13
C LEU A 15 30.42 -10.10 -4.17
N ILE A 16 30.54 -10.92 -3.13
CA ILE A 16 31.50 -12.04 -3.08
C ILE A 16 31.16 -13.10 -4.14
N GLY A 17 29.87 -13.40 -4.33
CA GLY A 17 29.38 -14.30 -5.37
C GLY A 17 29.68 -13.81 -6.78
N PHE A 18 29.67 -12.48 -7.01
CA PHE A 18 30.07 -11.89 -8.29
C PHE A 18 31.56 -12.10 -8.60
N PHE A 19 32.45 -11.95 -7.62
CA PHE A 19 33.89 -12.18 -7.81
C PHE A 19 34.27 -13.65 -8.06
N ARG A 20 33.43 -14.61 -7.61
CA ARG A 20 33.63 -16.05 -7.85
C ARG A 20 33.05 -16.56 -9.17
N ARG A 21 32.38 -15.71 -9.96
CA ARG A 21 31.80 -16.09 -11.27
C ARG A 21 32.81 -15.88 -12.41
N ASP A 22 32.96 -16.91 -13.24
CA ASP A 22 33.74 -16.85 -14.47
C ASP A 22 33.19 -15.82 -15.47
N SER A 23 34.05 -15.33 -16.35
CA SER A 23 33.80 -14.19 -17.24
C SER A 23 32.62 -14.40 -18.22
N GLU A 24 32.16 -15.63 -18.41
CA GLU A 24 31.01 -15.99 -19.26
C GLU A 24 29.64 -15.75 -18.58
N GLY A 25 29.58 -15.72 -17.24
CA GLY A 25 28.37 -15.43 -16.46
C GLY A 25 28.20 -13.93 -16.09
N ARG A 26 29.12 -13.08 -16.56
CA ARG A 26 29.24 -11.65 -16.22
C ARG A 26 28.31 -10.74 -17.04
N GLY A 27 27.45 -11.33 -17.88
CA GLY A 27 26.55 -10.59 -18.80
C GLY A 27 25.42 -9.82 -18.12
N VAL A 28 25.16 -10.04 -16.82
CA VAL A 28 24.11 -9.32 -16.10
C VAL A 28 24.75 -8.22 -15.25
N MET A 29 25.04 -7.08 -15.89
CA MET A 29 25.64 -5.88 -15.28
C MET A 29 24.85 -5.34 -14.07
N LEU A 30 23.58 -5.78 -13.90
CA LEU A 30 22.73 -5.46 -12.75
C LEU A 30 23.22 -6.08 -11.42
N TYR A 31 23.92 -7.22 -11.44
CA TYR A 31 24.33 -7.91 -10.20
C TYR A 31 25.23 -7.09 -9.28
N PRO A 32 26.38 -6.55 -9.75
CA PRO A 32 27.25 -5.73 -8.90
C PRO A 32 26.60 -4.40 -8.51
N LEU A 33 25.73 -3.84 -9.36
CA LEU A 33 24.99 -2.61 -9.05
C LEU A 33 23.99 -2.82 -7.91
N VAL A 34 23.23 -3.92 -7.94
CA VAL A 34 22.30 -4.29 -6.86
C VAL A 34 23.04 -4.62 -5.57
N ALA A 35 24.19 -5.31 -5.66
CA ALA A 35 25.03 -5.61 -4.50
C ALA A 35 25.57 -4.33 -3.85
N ALA A 36 26.12 -3.40 -4.64
CA ALA A 36 26.60 -2.11 -4.17
C ALA A 36 25.46 -1.27 -3.56
N GLY A 37 24.29 -1.24 -4.20
CA GLY A 37 23.10 -0.55 -3.69
C GLY A 37 22.63 -1.11 -2.35
N SER A 38 22.61 -2.43 -2.18
CA SER A 38 22.21 -3.09 -0.93
C SER A 38 23.19 -2.79 0.23
N ILE A 39 24.50 -2.84 -0.03
CA ILE A 39 25.52 -2.51 0.98
C ILE A 39 25.42 -1.03 1.36
N LEU A 40 25.37 -0.13 0.36
CA LEU A 40 25.28 1.31 0.58
C LEU A 40 24.02 1.66 1.38
N PHE A 41 22.88 1.10 0.99
CA PHE A 41 21.63 1.28 1.71
C PHE A 41 21.73 0.77 3.15
N GLY A 42 22.30 -0.42 3.36
CA GLY A 42 22.49 -0.97 4.70
C GLY A 42 23.43 -0.15 5.59
N VAL A 43 24.50 0.45 5.04
CA VAL A 43 25.40 1.37 5.75
C VAL A 43 24.67 2.67 6.12
N ILE A 44 23.90 3.25 5.19
CA ILE A 44 23.07 4.42 5.46
C ILE A 44 22.10 4.11 6.62
N LEU A 45 21.47 2.93 6.65
CA LEU A 45 20.59 2.52 7.75
C LEU A 45 21.31 2.22 9.06
N LEU A 46 22.61 1.95 9.03
CA LEU A 46 23.41 1.81 10.24
C LEU A 46 23.67 3.18 10.87
N ILE A 47 23.99 4.18 10.04
CA ILE A 47 24.24 5.57 10.47
C ILE A 47 22.93 6.28 10.82
N TRP A 48 21.90 6.11 9.99
CA TRP A 48 20.60 6.75 10.12
C TRP A 48 19.46 5.71 10.11
N PRO A 49 19.22 5.03 11.24
CA PRO A 49 18.28 3.91 11.31
C PRO A 49 16.82 4.32 11.08
N ASP A 50 16.49 5.59 11.32
CA ASP A 50 15.13 6.11 11.16
C ASP A 50 14.72 6.30 9.69
N LEU A 51 15.67 6.40 8.76
CA LEU A 51 15.38 6.62 7.34
C LEU A 51 14.45 5.54 6.76
N PHE A 52 14.72 4.26 7.04
CA PHE A 52 13.88 3.15 6.55
C PHE A 52 12.46 3.25 7.10
N LYS A 53 12.34 3.49 8.41
CA LYS A 53 11.06 3.61 9.10
C LYS A 53 10.24 4.77 8.54
N GLU A 54 10.85 5.94 8.39
CA GLU A 54 10.19 7.13 7.84
C GLU A 54 9.78 6.92 6.38
N ALA A 55 10.68 6.38 5.55
CA ALA A 55 10.37 6.06 4.15
C ALA A 55 9.18 5.08 4.05
N MET A 56 9.15 4.04 4.87
CA MET A 56 8.04 3.09 4.94
C MET A 56 6.72 3.78 5.30
N ILE A 57 6.72 4.66 6.31
CA ILE A 57 5.50 5.39 6.70
C ILE A 57 5.00 6.28 5.55
N TYR A 58 5.87 7.05 4.90
CA TYR A 58 5.45 7.90 3.78
C TYR A 58 4.91 7.09 2.60
N ILE A 59 5.58 5.99 2.24
CA ILE A 59 5.11 5.09 1.18
C ILE A 59 3.75 4.51 1.56
N LEU A 60 3.59 4.04 2.79
CA LEU A 60 2.36 3.42 3.29
C LEU A 60 1.20 4.41 3.33
N VAL A 61 1.44 5.65 3.78
CA VAL A 61 0.46 6.74 3.73
C VAL A 61 0.11 7.11 2.29
N GLY A 62 1.09 7.22 1.41
CA GLY A 62 0.86 7.49 -0.01
C GLY A 62 -0.01 6.42 -0.65
N MET A 63 0.25 5.15 -0.36
CA MET A 63 -0.60 4.04 -0.80
C MET A 63 -2.00 4.12 -0.20
N LEU A 64 -2.17 4.51 1.07
CA LEU A 64 -3.49 4.68 1.68
C LEU A 64 -4.28 5.80 1.01
N MET A 65 -3.63 6.93 0.72
CA MET A 65 -4.26 8.05 0.00
C MET A 65 -4.68 7.64 -1.41
N LEU A 66 -3.86 6.86 -2.11
CA LEU A 66 -4.22 6.30 -3.40
C LEU A 66 -5.41 5.34 -3.28
N ALA A 67 -5.43 4.48 -2.27
CA ALA A 67 -6.56 3.59 -2.00
C ALA A 67 -7.86 4.38 -1.80
N ALA A 68 -7.86 5.37 -0.91
CA ALA A 68 -9.02 6.23 -0.66
C ALA A 68 -9.48 7.02 -1.89
N ALA A 69 -8.55 7.47 -2.75
CA ALA A 69 -8.87 8.11 -4.02
C ALA A 69 -9.54 7.12 -5.00
N THR A 70 -9.01 5.90 -5.13
CA THR A 70 -9.61 4.86 -5.97
C THR A 70 -10.98 4.43 -5.47
N GLN A 71 -11.16 4.37 -4.14
CA GLN A 71 -12.44 4.09 -3.49
C GLN A 71 -13.47 5.16 -3.84
N SER A 72 -13.10 6.44 -3.69
CA SER A 72 -13.96 7.57 -4.05
C SER A 72 -14.42 7.52 -5.50
N TYR A 73 -13.50 7.15 -6.41
CA TYR A 73 -13.82 6.96 -7.82
C TYR A 73 -14.76 5.76 -8.06
N SER A 74 -14.53 4.64 -7.37
CA SER A 74 -15.38 3.43 -7.42
C SER A 74 -16.83 3.77 -7.03
N LEU A 75 -17.02 4.46 -5.89
CA LEU A 75 -18.33 4.90 -5.43
C LEU A 75 -19.01 5.86 -6.41
N TRP A 76 -18.26 6.82 -6.96
CA TRP A 76 -18.81 7.76 -7.95
C TRP A 76 -19.32 7.02 -9.20
N ARG A 77 -18.56 6.03 -9.69
CA ARG A 77 -18.97 5.18 -10.82
C ARG A 77 -20.27 4.42 -10.51
N ILE A 78 -20.38 3.86 -9.30
CA ILE A 78 -21.57 3.11 -8.90
C ILE A 78 -22.79 4.05 -8.79
N HIS A 79 -22.62 5.24 -8.23
CA HIS A 79 -23.69 6.25 -8.18
C HIS A 79 -24.19 6.59 -9.60
N ARG A 80 -23.27 6.72 -10.57
CA ARG A 80 -23.63 6.96 -11.97
C ARG A 80 -24.35 5.78 -12.63
N SER A 81 -24.13 4.55 -12.16
CA SER A 81 -24.79 3.34 -12.65
C SER A 81 -26.22 3.13 -12.15
N GLY A 82 -26.73 4.03 -11.30
CA GLY A 82 -28.13 4.00 -10.84
C GLY A 82 -28.38 3.22 -9.55
N VAL A 83 -27.34 2.64 -8.93
CA VAL A 83 -27.45 1.99 -7.61
C VAL A 83 -27.42 3.08 -6.53
N ARG A 84 -28.52 3.21 -5.76
CA ARG A 84 -28.59 4.14 -4.63
C ARG A 84 -27.79 3.61 -3.44
N LEU A 85 -26.53 4.03 -3.32
CA LEU A 85 -25.75 3.87 -2.09
C LEU A 85 -26.06 5.00 -1.11
N SER A 86 -26.12 4.67 0.18
CA SER A 86 -26.24 5.67 1.25
C SER A 86 -25.04 6.62 1.25
N GLY A 87 -25.27 7.92 1.47
CA GLY A 87 -24.21 8.93 1.54
C GLY A 87 -23.16 8.65 2.63
N LEU A 88 -23.50 7.81 3.62
CA LEU A 88 -22.57 7.34 4.65
C LEU A 88 -21.32 6.65 4.08
N TYR A 89 -21.43 6.00 2.91
CA TYR A 89 -20.29 5.31 2.32
C TYR A 89 -19.21 6.27 1.79
N HIS A 90 -19.52 7.55 1.57
CA HIS A 90 -18.54 8.56 1.16
C HIS A 90 -17.72 9.08 2.34
N LEU A 91 -18.18 8.86 3.58
CA LEU A 91 -17.44 9.26 4.78
C LEU A 91 -16.20 8.42 5.00
N VAL A 92 -16.23 7.14 4.62
CA VAL A 92 -15.09 6.22 4.81
C VAL A 92 -13.85 6.66 4.02
N PRO A 93 -13.90 6.86 2.68
CA PRO A 93 -12.73 7.35 1.95
C PRO A 93 -12.28 8.74 2.41
N ALA A 94 -13.21 9.61 2.84
CA ALA A 94 -12.87 10.90 3.40
C ALA A 94 -12.10 10.78 4.73
N LEU A 95 -12.49 9.83 5.59
CA LEU A 95 -11.79 9.52 6.84
C LEU A 95 -10.41 8.93 6.58
N GLU A 96 -10.24 8.07 5.57
CA GLU A 96 -8.94 7.53 5.19
C GLU A 96 -7.98 8.60 4.67
N LEU A 97 -8.48 9.53 3.83
CA LEU A 97 -7.70 10.68 3.40
C LEU A 97 -7.31 11.57 4.58
N ALA A 98 -8.24 11.83 5.50
CA ALA A 98 -7.97 12.61 6.71
C ALA A 98 -6.95 11.91 7.62
N ALA A 99 -7.02 10.59 7.77
CA ALA A 99 -6.06 9.80 8.54
C ALA A 99 -4.66 9.84 7.92
N GLY A 100 -4.55 9.67 6.59
CA GLY A 100 -3.27 9.80 5.88
C GLY A 100 -2.69 11.21 6.02
N LEU A 101 -3.53 12.24 5.88
CA LEU A 101 -3.11 13.63 6.02
C LEU A 101 -2.65 13.92 7.45
N TYR A 102 -3.39 13.44 8.46
CA TYR A 102 -3.01 13.55 9.86
C TYR A 102 -1.61 12.97 10.11
N VAL A 103 -1.31 11.79 9.57
CA VAL A 103 0.02 11.17 9.73
C VAL A 103 1.14 11.99 9.07
N ILE A 104 0.88 12.63 7.91
CA ILE A 104 1.86 13.50 7.24
C ILE A 104 2.05 14.82 7.99
N LEU A 105 1.00 15.36 8.59
CA LEU A 105 1.06 16.66 9.27
C LEU A 105 1.60 16.54 10.70
N ALA A 106 1.26 15.47 11.42
CA ALA A 106 1.66 15.24 12.80
C ALA A 106 3.12 14.74 12.97
N LYS A 107 3.99 14.95 11.95
CA LYS A 107 5.35 14.41 11.84
C LYS A 107 6.08 14.33 13.20
N ASN A 108 6.31 13.10 13.68
CA ASN A 108 7.08 12.77 14.89
C ASN A 108 6.57 13.34 16.22
N GLU A 109 5.37 13.93 16.29
CA GLU A 109 4.74 14.34 17.56
C GLU A 109 3.86 13.25 18.18
N ALA A 110 3.73 12.10 17.52
CA ALA A 110 2.95 11.00 18.05
C ALA A 110 3.52 10.55 19.40
N ILE A 111 2.73 10.74 20.47
CA ILE A 111 3.06 10.35 21.86
C ILE A 111 3.43 8.86 21.94
N VAL A 112 2.87 8.05 21.05
CA VAL A 112 3.04 6.59 21.02
C VAL A 112 3.88 6.16 19.81
N PRO A 113 5.05 5.52 20.03
CA PRO A 113 5.84 4.92 18.97
C PRO A 113 5.03 3.89 18.17
N GLY A 114 5.06 3.99 16.85
CA GLY A 114 4.35 3.06 15.94
C GLY A 114 2.88 3.43 15.65
N LEU A 115 2.33 4.45 16.30
CA LEU A 115 0.97 4.94 16.03
C LEU A 115 0.69 5.23 14.54
N PRO A 116 1.61 5.87 13.77
CA PRO A 116 1.39 6.08 12.34
C PRO A 116 1.12 4.78 11.57
N VAL A 117 1.86 3.71 11.87
CA VAL A 117 1.70 2.42 11.19
C VAL A 117 0.36 1.79 11.55
N ILE A 118 -0.08 1.91 12.81
CA ILE A 118 -1.38 1.39 13.26
C ILE A 118 -2.53 2.13 12.57
N ILE A 119 -2.48 3.47 12.51
CA ILE A 119 -3.50 4.30 11.86
C ILE A 119 -3.59 3.96 10.37
N VAL A 120 -2.44 3.84 9.70
CA VAL A 120 -2.44 3.54 8.26
C VAL A 120 -2.89 2.10 8.00
N GLY A 121 -2.44 1.14 8.81
CA GLY A 121 -2.84 -0.26 8.72
C GLY A 121 -4.33 -0.47 8.95
N SER A 122 -4.92 0.21 9.95
CA SER A 122 -6.37 0.16 10.17
C SER A 122 -7.15 0.79 9.02
N GLY A 123 -6.63 1.87 8.42
CA GLY A 123 -7.17 2.47 7.20
C GLY A 123 -7.25 1.45 6.05
N PHE A 124 -6.18 0.70 5.79
CA PHE A 124 -6.22 -0.34 4.73
C PHE A 124 -7.22 -1.47 5.00
N ILE A 125 -7.41 -1.85 6.26
CA ILE A 125 -8.41 -2.86 6.64
C ILE A 125 -9.82 -2.34 6.35
N LEU A 126 -10.11 -1.09 6.72
CA LEU A 126 -11.40 -0.46 6.46
C LEU A 126 -11.66 -0.33 4.96
N TYR A 127 -10.67 0.13 4.19
CA TYR A 127 -10.72 0.17 2.73
C TYR A 127 -11.10 -1.19 2.15
N ALA A 128 -10.36 -2.25 2.52
CA ALA A 128 -10.56 -3.59 1.97
C ALA A 128 -11.94 -4.16 2.30
N LEU A 129 -12.41 -3.98 3.55
CA LEU A 129 -13.75 -4.40 3.98
C LEU A 129 -14.83 -3.66 3.22
N LEU A 130 -14.69 -2.34 3.04
CA LEU A 130 -15.69 -1.55 2.34
C LEU A 130 -15.74 -1.88 0.85
N GLU A 131 -14.59 -2.01 0.19
CA GLU A 131 -14.56 -2.37 -1.24
C GLU A 131 -15.18 -3.77 -1.44
N PHE A 132 -14.84 -4.73 -0.57
CA PHE A 132 -15.45 -6.07 -0.59
C PHE A 132 -16.97 -6.03 -0.42
N TRP A 133 -17.45 -5.26 0.57
CA TRP A 133 -18.88 -5.09 0.83
C TRP A 133 -19.60 -4.42 -0.34
N THR A 134 -19.00 -3.38 -0.92
CA THR A 134 -19.58 -2.61 -2.01
C THR A 134 -19.71 -3.47 -3.27
N VAL A 135 -18.69 -4.26 -3.60
CA VAL A 135 -18.74 -5.24 -4.70
C VAL A 135 -19.83 -6.28 -4.47
N TYR A 136 -19.98 -6.78 -3.23
CA TYR A 136 -21.04 -7.73 -2.88
C TYR A 136 -22.43 -7.14 -3.08
N LEU A 137 -22.68 -5.91 -2.63
CA LEU A 137 -23.97 -5.24 -2.80
C LEU A 137 -24.33 -5.01 -4.28
N VAL A 138 -23.37 -4.56 -5.10
CA VAL A 138 -23.58 -4.37 -6.54
C VAL A 138 -23.89 -5.68 -7.26
N ARG A 139 -23.22 -6.78 -6.89
CA ARG A 139 -23.54 -8.11 -7.45
C ARG A 139 -24.95 -8.55 -7.07
N LYS A 140 -25.35 -8.36 -5.81
CA LYS A 140 -26.69 -8.71 -5.33
C LYS A 140 -27.78 -7.91 -6.04
N SER A 141 -27.58 -6.62 -6.32
CA SER A 141 -28.58 -5.80 -7.02
C SER A 141 -28.77 -6.24 -8.48
N ASN A 142 -27.70 -6.66 -9.16
CA ASN A 142 -27.79 -7.09 -10.55
C ASN A 142 -28.57 -8.42 -10.70
N ILE A 143 -28.41 -9.36 -9.76
CA ILE A 143 -29.16 -10.62 -9.76
C ILE A 143 -30.67 -10.39 -9.57
N GLY A 144 -31.04 -9.44 -8.70
CA GLY A 144 -32.44 -9.10 -8.48
C GLY A 144 -33.10 -8.48 -9.72
N SER A 145 -32.38 -7.66 -10.48
CA SER A 145 -32.89 -7.05 -11.72
C SER A 145 -33.15 -8.10 -12.81
N ASP A 146 -32.26 -9.07 -12.99
CA ASP A 146 -32.37 -10.09 -14.05
C ASP A 146 -33.64 -10.95 -13.88
N ASN A 147 -33.89 -11.40 -12.64
CA ASN A 147 -35.08 -12.19 -12.31
C ASN A 147 -36.40 -11.46 -12.54
N THR A 148 -36.43 -10.12 -12.45
CA THR A 148 -37.64 -9.33 -12.71
C THR A 148 -37.94 -9.13 -14.19
N VAL A 149 -36.93 -9.18 -15.06
CA VAL A 149 -37.10 -9.08 -16.52
C VAL A 149 -37.69 -10.39 -17.04
N VAL A 150 -37.17 -11.54 -16.60
CA VAL A 150 -37.67 -12.87 -16.99
C VAL A 150 -39.15 -13.07 -16.61
N GLN A 151 -39.61 -12.52 -15.49
CA GLN A 151 -41.03 -12.62 -15.10
C GLN A 151 -41.97 -11.67 -15.85
N ARG A 152 -41.46 -10.66 -16.56
CA ARG A 152 -42.31 -9.78 -17.40
C ARG A 152 -42.49 -10.30 -18.83
N GLU A 153 -41.65 -11.24 -19.26
CA GLU A 153 -41.76 -11.89 -20.58
C GLU A 153 -42.62 -13.16 -20.58
N ASN A 154 -43.10 -13.61 -19.42
CA ASN A 154 -44.04 -14.73 -19.25
C ASN A 154 -45.42 -14.23 -18.81
#